data_AF-A0A3E0WYD5-F1
#
_entry.id   AF-A0A3E0WYD5-F1
#
_cell.length_a   1.000
_cell.length_b   1.000
_cell.length_c   1.000
_cell.angle_alpha   90.00
_cell.angle_beta   90.00
_cell.angle_gamma   90.00
#
_symmetry.space_group_name_H-M   'P 1'
#
loop_
_entity.id
_entity.type
_entity.pdbx_description
1 polymer ?
#
loop_
_entity_poly.entity_id
_entity_poly.type
_entity_poly.pdbx_seq_one_letter_code
_entity_poly.pdbx_strand_id
1 'polypeptide(L)'
;MPNWKEIRREWETTKITLAALADKHDVKLGTLKSRKSREKWSRDPTKKVATKTEKVATPKKKQRYKLGSRKGAGNPNPENQFTERNSAALKHGLFSKYIPQETLDIIGMMDNNPADLIWDQIKIQYAAIIRAQQIMFVENRDDTVKELKKLKVETVQGPDGEIQVPTEKEYEIQFAWDRYANFLNAQSRAMSEFRSLIKQFNEIAYEDDVRRLQLEQMQLNIYKTKAEIDRLTDDGDDDAPFEIVITRKGDGL
;
A
#
# COMPACT_ATOMS: atom_id res chain seq x y z
N MET A 1 64.73 -40.92 6.53
CA MET A 1 63.79 -39.78 6.58
C MET A 1 64.09 -38.86 5.40
N PRO A 2 63.08 -38.32 4.70
CA PRO A 2 63.31 -37.40 3.58
C PRO A 2 64.09 -36.14 4.01
N ASN A 3 65.10 -35.74 3.22
CA ASN A 3 65.93 -34.58 3.53
C ASN A 3 65.25 -33.27 3.12
N TRP A 4 64.38 -32.74 3.98
CA TRP A 4 63.55 -31.55 3.67
C TRP A 4 64.33 -30.28 3.31
N LYS A 5 65.55 -30.12 3.84
CA LYS A 5 66.40 -28.96 3.50
C LYS A 5 66.85 -29.01 2.05
N GLU A 6 67.17 -30.20 1.56
CA GLU A 6 67.59 -30.44 0.19
C GLU A 6 66.42 -30.30 -0.79
N ILE A 7 65.25 -30.87 -0.44
CA ILE A 7 64.01 -30.74 -1.23
C ILE A 7 63.60 -29.28 -1.38
N ARG A 8 63.69 -28.50 -0.30
CA ARG A 8 63.41 -27.06 -0.32
C ARG A 8 64.38 -26.33 -1.24
N ARG A 9 65.69 -26.57 -1.08
CA ARG A 9 66.72 -25.93 -1.90
C ARG A 9 66.49 -26.24 -3.38
N GLU A 10 66.21 -27.50 -3.72
CA GLU A 10 65.93 -27.92 -5.08
C GLU A 10 64.66 -27.27 -5.65
N TRP A 11 63.59 -27.14 -4.85
CA TRP A 11 62.39 -26.39 -5.25
C TRP A 11 62.68 -24.92 -5.54
N GLU A 12 63.49 -24.26 -4.70
CA GLU A 12 63.78 -22.83 -4.81
C GLU A 12 64.78 -22.53 -5.95
N THR A 13 65.73 -23.44 -6.23
CA THR A 13 66.74 -23.25 -7.30
C THR A 13 66.31 -23.75 -8.66
N THR A 14 65.41 -24.73 -8.75
CA THR A 14 65.03 -25.37 -10.02
C THR A 14 63.61 -25.03 -10.46
N LYS A 15 63.36 -25.06 -11.77
CA LYS A 15 62.02 -24.88 -12.36
C LYS A 15 61.21 -26.18 -12.43
N ILE A 16 61.50 -27.15 -11.56
CA ILE A 16 60.83 -28.47 -11.52
C ILE A 16 59.39 -28.31 -11.02
N THR A 17 58.47 -29.17 -11.46
CA THR A 17 57.09 -29.19 -10.96
C THR A 17 57.02 -29.89 -9.60
N LEU A 18 56.03 -29.55 -8.76
CA LEU A 18 55.88 -30.21 -7.44
C LEU A 18 55.66 -31.73 -7.57
N ALA A 19 55.07 -32.19 -8.68
CA ALA A 19 54.87 -33.61 -8.96
C ALA A 19 56.21 -34.32 -9.21
N ALA A 20 57.05 -33.78 -10.10
CA ALA A 20 58.36 -34.37 -10.38
C ALA A 20 59.31 -34.33 -9.17
N LEU A 21 59.20 -33.29 -8.32
CA LEU A 21 59.96 -33.22 -7.07
C LEU A 21 59.49 -34.25 -6.03
N ALA A 22 58.18 -34.55 -6.00
CA ALA A 22 57.60 -35.57 -5.15
C ALA A 22 58.09 -36.98 -5.55
N ASP A 23 58.09 -37.27 -6.85
CA ASP A 23 58.54 -38.57 -7.39
C ASP A 23 60.05 -38.79 -7.17
N LYS A 24 60.87 -37.74 -7.34
CA LYS A 24 62.33 -37.83 -7.15
C LYS A 24 62.76 -38.15 -5.72
N HIS A 25 62.01 -37.65 -4.73
CA HIS A 25 62.34 -37.80 -3.31
C HIS A 25 61.49 -38.87 -2.61
N ASP A 26 60.68 -39.64 -3.37
CA ASP A 26 59.74 -40.65 -2.86
C ASP A 26 58.82 -40.10 -1.74
N VAL A 27 58.29 -38.89 -1.95
CA VAL A 27 57.41 -38.20 -1.01
C VAL A 27 56.04 -37.99 -1.63
N LYS A 28 54.96 -38.27 -0.90
CA LYS A 28 53.59 -37.95 -1.35
C LYS A 28 53.45 -36.45 -1.69
N LEU A 29 52.93 -36.15 -2.88
CA LEU A 29 52.68 -34.78 -3.36
C LEU A 29 51.89 -33.91 -2.35
N GLY A 30 50.93 -34.50 -1.64
CA GLY A 30 50.15 -33.80 -0.60
C GLY A 30 51.01 -33.31 0.58
N THR A 31 51.95 -34.14 1.03
CA THR A 31 52.90 -33.80 2.10
C THR A 31 53.80 -32.64 1.68
N LEU A 32 54.27 -32.67 0.43
CA LEU A 32 55.12 -31.62 -0.15
C LEU A 32 54.37 -30.28 -0.25
N LYS A 33 53.10 -30.28 -0.71
CA LYS A 33 52.24 -29.08 -0.77
C LYS A 33 52.01 -28.46 0.62
N SER A 34 51.73 -29.28 1.62
CA SER A 34 51.51 -28.84 3.01
C SER A 34 52.77 -28.20 3.61
N ARG A 35 53.93 -28.85 3.46
CA ARG A 35 55.24 -28.34 3.90
C ARG A 35 55.60 -27.02 3.23
N LYS A 36 55.47 -26.94 1.90
CA LYS A 36 55.73 -25.71 1.13
C LYS A 36 54.92 -24.51 1.65
N SER A 37 53.66 -24.74 2.02
CA SER A 37 52.77 -23.72 2.60
C SER A 37 53.20 -23.32 4.01
N ARG A 38 53.43 -24.31 4.90
CA ARG A 38 53.80 -24.07 6.31
C ARG A 38 55.16 -23.39 6.47
N GLU A 39 56.12 -23.76 5.64
CA GLU A 39 57.50 -23.28 5.68
C GLU A 39 57.76 -22.11 4.69
N LYS A 40 56.71 -21.62 4.03
CA LYS A 40 56.73 -20.45 3.13
C LYS A 40 57.84 -20.51 2.08
N TRP A 41 57.98 -21.64 1.38
CA TRP A 41 59.00 -21.77 0.34
C TRP A 41 58.72 -20.81 -0.82
N SER A 42 59.71 -20.01 -1.21
CA SER A 42 59.58 -18.99 -2.25
C SER A 42 60.30 -19.40 -3.53
N ARG A 43 59.58 -19.39 -4.66
CA ARG A 43 60.20 -19.44 -5.99
C ARG A 43 59.61 -18.31 -6.81
N ASP A 44 60.43 -17.69 -7.65
CA ASP A 44 59.94 -16.68 -8.60
C ASP A 44 58.73 -17.24 -9.35
N PRO A 45 57.62 -16.49 -9.39
CA PRO A 45 56.40 -16.98 -10.02
C PRO A 45 56.70 -17.23 -11.50
N THR A 46 56.57 -18.49 -11.92
CA THR A 46 56.53 -18.81 -13.35
C THR A 46 55.48 -17.90 -13.98
N LYS A 47 55.88 -17.05 -14.95
CA LYS A 47 54.97 -16.17 -15.70
C LYS A 47 53.74 -16.99 -16.08
N LYS A 48 52.63 -16.80 -15.38
CA LYS A 48 51.35 -17.41 -15.74
C LYS A 48 50.97 -16.76 -17.06
N VAL A 49 51.03 -17.52 -18.15
CA VAL A 49 50.42 -17.14 -19.42
C VAL A 49 48.92 -17.30 -19.25
N ALA A 50 48.33 -16.48 -18.37
CA ALA A 50 46.89 -16.35 -18.29
C ALA A 50 46.47 -15.61 -19.56
N THR A 51 45.70 -16.29 -20.39
CA THR A 51 45.04 -15.77 -21.58
C THR A 51 44.53 -14.36 -21.29
N LYS A 52 45.05 -13.36 -22.01
CA LYS A 52 44.56 -11.99 -21.94
C LYS A 52 43.08 -12.02 -22.32
N THR A 53 42.18 -11.81 -21.37
CA THR A 53 40.80 -11.50 -21.69
C THR A 53 40.77 -10.09 -22.25
N GLU A 54 40.68 -9.97 -23.57
CA GLU A 54 40.41 -8.68 -24.22
C GLU A 54 39.05 -8.17 -23.73
N LYS A 55 39.08 -7.21 -22.81
CA LYS A 55 37.90 -6.42 -22.45
C LYS A 55 37.64 -5.44 -23.59
N VAL A 56 36.78 -5.83 -24.54
CA VAL A 56 36.15 -4.92 -25.51
C VAL A 56 35.08 -4.07 -24.84
N ALA A 57 35.50 -3.22 -23.90
CA ALA A 57 34.66 -2.16 -23.35
C ALA A 57 35.28 -0.82 -23.76
N THR A 58 34.61 -0.13 -24.68
CA THR A 58 34.93 1.22 -25.14
C THR A 58 35.09 2.15 -23.93
N PRO A 59 36.21 2.86 -23.75
CA PRO A 59 36.37 3.74 -22.60
C PRO A 59 35.52 5.00 -22.82
N LYS A 60 34.32 5.04 -22.21
CA LYS A 60 33.57 6.29 -22.05
C LYS A 60 34.47 7.30 -21.31
N LYS A 61 34.68 8.47 -21.91
CA LYS A 61 35.41 9.62 -21.34
C LYS A 61 34.99 9.82 -19.88
N LYS A 62 35.85 9.45 -18.94
CA LYS A 62 35.68 9.81 -17.53
C LYS A 62 36.00 11.30 -17.41
N GLN A 63 34.98 12.13 -17.23
CA GLN A 63 35.16 13.47 -16.67
C GLN A 63 35.92 13.33 -15.34
N ARG A 64 37.11 13.92 -15.27
CA ARG A 64 37.93 13.96 -14.07
C ARG A 64 37.25 14.91 -13.07
N TYR A 65 36.43 14.38 -12.18
CA TYR A 65 36.01 15.11 -10.99
C TYR A 65 37.24 15.28 -10.10
N LYS A 66 37.53 16.54 -9.73
CA LYS A 66 38.68 16.92 -8.90
C LYS A 66 38.63 16.16 -7.58
N LEU A 67 39.72 15.46 -7.27
CA LEU A 67 39.94 14.77 -6.01
C LEU A 67 40.16 15.82 -4.91
N GLY A 68 39.10 16.15 -4.17
CA GLY A 68 39.16 17.20 -3.16
C GLY A 68 37.86 17.37 -2.36
N SER A 69 37.39 16.31 -1.69
CA SER A 69 36.65 16.47 -0.43
C SER A 69 36.54 15.12 0.28
N ARG A 70 37.27 14.97 1.39
CA ARG A 70 36.97 13.92 2.38
C ARG A 70 35.66 14.32 3.06
N LYS A 71 34.55 13.70 2.66
CA LYS A 71 33.35 13.60 3.50
C LYS A 71 32.94 12.12 3.58
N GLY A 72 33.70 11.39 4.40
CA GLY A 72 33.29 10.11 4.97
C GLY A 72 32.34 10.32 6.14
N ALA A 73 31.25 11.04 5.90
CA ALA A 73 30.08 11.04 6.75
C ALA A 73 28.93 10.74 5.79
N GLY A 74 28.51 9.48 5.74
CA GLY A 74 27.25 9.13 5.10
C GLY A 74 26.18 10.01 5.72
N ASN A 75 25.42 10.71 4.88
CA ASN A 75 24.25 11.44 5.34
C ASN A 75 23.37 10.45 6.12
N PRO A 76 23.08 10.64 7.42
CA PRO A 76 22.32 9.68 8.21
C PRO A 76 20.89 9.51 7.69
N ASN A 77 20.43 10.40 6.82
CA ASN A 77 19.16 10.27 6.12
C ASN A 77 19.27 10.85 4.69
N PRO A 78 19.73 10.08 3.69
CA PRO A 78 19.66 10.54 2.31
C PRO A 78 18.18 10.62 1.93
N GLU A 79 17.67 11.83 1.64
CA GLU A 79 16.39 11.94 0.94
C GLU A 79 16.49 11.08 -0.33
N ASN A 80 15.53 10.17 -0.47
CA ASN A 80 15.54 9.19 -1.54
C ASN A 80 15.33 9.90 -2.88
N GLN A 81 16.42 10.28 -3.56
CA GLN A 81 16.39 10.84 -4.92
C GLN A 81 15.95 9.80 -5.97
N PHE A 82 15.62 8.57 -5.54
CA PHE A 82 15.15 7.48 -6.37
C PHE A 82 13.71 7.05 -6.04
N THR A 83 12.87 7.94 -5.50
CA THR A 83 11.41 7.70 -5.47
C THR A 83 10.88 7.27 -6.84
N GLU A 84 11.47 7.80 -7.91
CA GLU A 84 11.08 7.48 -9.29
C GLU A 84 11.63 6.15 -9.84
N ARG A 85 12.64 5.52 -9.22
CA ARG A 85 13.22 4.28 -9.79
C ARG A 85 12.25 3.10 -9.78
N ASN A 86 11.28 3.08 -8.87
CA ASN A 86 10.21 2.07 -8.90
C ASN A 86 9.16 2.42 -9.98
N SER A 87 8.85 3.71 -10.14
CA SER A 87 7.89 4.18 -11.14
C SER A 87 8.32 3.91 -12.60
N ALA A 88 9.62 3.97 -12.91
CA ALA A 88 10.11 3.65 -14.26
C ALA A 88 9.91 2.17 -14.63
N ALA A 89 10.05 1.26 -13.66
CA ALA A 89 9.78 -0.17 -13.84
C ALA A 89 8.28 -0.47 -13.94
N LEU A 90 7.42 0.32 -13.28
CA LEU A 90 5.97 0.20 -13.42
C LEU A 90 5.47 0.71 -14.78
N LYS A 91 5.92 1.90 -15.21
CA LYS A 91 5.51 2.52 -16.49
C LYS A 91 6.05 1.79 -17.73
N HIS A 92 7.23 1.16 -17.64
CA HIS A 92 7.89 0.50 -18.77
C HIS A 92 8.16 -1.01 -18.56
N GLY A 93 7.57 -1.62 -17.54
CA GLY A 93 7.75 -3.05 -17.21
C GLY A 93 6.87 -4.00 -18.01
N LEU A 94 6.93 -5.29 -17.70
CA LEU A 94 6.16 -6.34 -18.38
C LEU A 94 4.65 -6.09 -18.36
N PHE A 95 4.14 -5.49 -17.27
CA PHE A 95 2.71 -5.25 -17.06
C PHE A 95 2.17 -4.01 -17.78
N SER A 96 3.03 -3.10 -18.27
CA SER A 96 2.55 -1.87 -18.94
C SER A 96 1.87 -2.14 -20.29
N LYS A 97 2.04 -3.34 -20.84
CA LYS A 97 1.35 -3.78 -22.05
C LYS A 97 -0.13 -4.11 -21.83
N TYR A 98 -0.52 -4.38 -20.59
CA TYR A 98 -1.84 -4.93 -20.26
C TYR A 98 -2.63 -4.05 -19.29
N ILE A 99 -1.98 -3.07 -18.66
CA ILE A 99 -2.58 -2.16 -17.70
C ILE A 99 -2.61 -0.75 -18.30
N PRO A 100 -3.77 -0.06 -18.30
CA PRO A 100 -3.86 1.32 -18.77
C PRO A 100 -2.87 2.25 -18.03
N GLN A 101 -2.37 3.26 -18.76
CA GLN A 101 -1.35 4.17 -18.22
C GLN A 101 -1.83 4.91 -16.97
N GLU A 102 -3.11 5.31 -16.94
CA GLU A 102 -3.75 5.94 -15.78
C GLU A 102 -3.68 5.05 -14.53
N THR A 103 -3.90 3.74 -14.71
CA THR A 103 -3.83 2.77 -13.62
C THR A 103 -2.38 2.54 -13.15
N LEU A 104 -1.41 2.54 -14.06
CA LEU A 104 0.02 2.46 -13.69
C LEU A 104 0.48 3.69 -12.91
N ASP A 105 -0.01 4.87 -13.27
CA ASP A 105 0.29 6.11 -12.56
C ASP A 105 -0.30 6.09 -11.15
N ILE A 106 -1.53 5.59 -10.99
CA ILE A 106 -2.17 5.38 -9.69
C ILE A 106 -1.39 4.37 -8.82
N ILE A 107 -0.99 3.23 -9.39
CA ILE A 107 -0.17 2.21 -8.69
C ILE A 107 1.20 2.78 -8.30
N GLY A 108 1.80 3.60 -9.15
CA GLY A 108 3.07 4.26 -8.87
C GLY A 108 3.01 5.35 -7.80
N MET A 109 1.82 5.92 -7.56
CA MET A 109 1.57 6.90 -6.49
C MET A 109 1.23 6.24 -5.15
N MET A 110 0.80 4.98 -5.15
CA MET A 110 0.51 4.23 -3.92
C MET A 110 1.81 3.81 -3.21
N ASP A 111 1.82 3.93 -1.89
CA ASP A 111 2.91 3.42 -1.07
C ASP A 111 2.93 1.88 -1.09
N ASN A 112 4.12 1.29 -1.20
CA ASN A 112 4.29 -0.17 -1.32
C ASN A 112 4.13 -0.91 0.02
N ASN A 113 3.91 -0.19 1.11
CA ASN A 113 3.76 -0.76 2.44
C ASN A 113 2.29 -1.17 2.67
N PRO A 114 2.01 -2.44 2.99
CA PRO A 114 0.65 -2.93 3.24
C PRO A 114 -0.11 -2.12 4.30
N ALA A 115 0.58 -1.62 5.34
CA ALA A 115 -0.06 -0.81 6.38
C ALA A 115 -0.54 0.55 5.85
N ASP A 116 0.22 1.17 4.95
CA ASP A 116 -0.10 2.48 4.38
C ASP A 116 -1.31 2.39 3.43
N LEU A 117 -1.41 1.28 2.68
CA LEU A 117 -2.58 1.00 1.82
C LEU A 117 -3.87 0.81 2.63
N ILE A 118 -3.82 0.04 3.72
CA ILE A 118 -4.98 -0.15 4.59
C ILE A 118 -5.35 1.18 5.26
N TRP A 119 -4.36 1.97 5.67
CA TRP A 119 -4.57 3.30 6.22
C TRP A 119 -5.29 4.25 5.24
N ASP A 120 -4.86 4.26 3.98
CA ASP A 120 -5.53 5.05 2.93
C ASP A 120 -6.97 4.60 2.70
N GLN A 121 -7.20 3.29 2.68
CA GLN A 121 -8.54 2.73 2.55
C GLN A 121 -9.44 3.12 3.73
N ILE A 122 -8.90 3.12 4.96
CA ILE A 122 -9.63 3.57 6.16
C ILE A 122 -10.04 5.04 6.01
N LYS A 123 -9.14 5.93 5.57
CA LYS A 123 -9.46 7.35 5.36
C LYS A 123 -10.56 7.54 4.32
N ILE A 124 -10.50 6.81 3.21
CA ILE A 124 -11.53 6.86 2.16
C ILE A 124 -12.88 6.40 2.72
N GLN A 125 -12.88 5.28 3.45
CA GLN A 125 -14.10 4.74 4.03
C GLN A 125 -14.71 5.70 5.07
N TYR A 126 -13.87 6.28 5.94
CA TYR A 126 -14.27 7.28 6.92
C TYR A 126 -14.89 8.53 6.26
N ALA A 127 -14.25 9.06 5.22
CA ALA A 127 -14.78 10.20 4.46
C ALA A 127 -16.10 9.87 3.77
N ALA A 128 -16.23 8.65 3.21
CA ALA A 128 -17.47 8.19 2.61
C ALA A 128 -18.62 8.08 3.63
N ILE A 129 -18.33 7.62 4.85
CA ILE A 129 -19.30 7.56 5.96
C ILE A 129 -19.80 8.97 6.31
N ILE A 130 -18.88 9.92 6.53
CA ILE A 130 -19.25 11.31 6.86
C ILE A 130 -20.08 11.94 5.74
N ARG A 131 -19.65 11.75 4.49
CA ARG A 131 -20.39 12.27 3.33
C ARG A 131 -21.76 11.63 3.18
N ALA A 132 -21.89 10.32 3.42
CA ALA A 132 -23.16 9.62 3.37
C ALA A 132 -24.11 10.14 4.45
N GLN A 133 -23.61 10.43 5.66
CA GLN A 133 -24.40 11.07 6.70
C GLN A 133 -24.92 12.44 6.24
N GLN A 134 -24.10 13.27 5.60
CA GLN A 134 -24.55 14.59 5.12
C GLN A 134 -25.60 14.53 4.00
N ILE A 135 -25.48 13.57 3.07
CA ILE A 135 -26.34 13.51 1.88
C ILE A 135 -27.66 12.78 2.17
N MET A 136 -27.62 11.73 2.99
CA MET A 136 -28.77 10.86 3.23
C MET A 136 -29.54 11.19 4.51
N PHE A 137 -29.08 12.13 5.34
CA PHE A 137 -29.84 12.55 6.51
C PHE A 137 -31.18 13.16 6.08
N VAL A 138 -32.26 12.55 6.55
CA VAL A 138 -33.63 12.99 6.30
C VAL A 138 -34.07 13.78 7.53
N GLU A 139 -34.19 15.10 7.40
CA GLU A 139 -34.55 15.99 8.52
C GLU A 139 -36.01 15.84 8.96
N ASN A 140 -36.91 15.41 8.07
CA ASN A 140 -38.34 15.34 8.34
C ASN A 140 -38.99 14.05 7.82
N ARG A 141 -39.93 13.52 8.61
CA ARG A 141 -40.71 12.30 8.30
C ARG A 141 -41.47 12.38 6.95
N ASP A 142 -41.78 13.59 6.49
CA ASP A 142 -42.53 13.82 5.26
C ASP A 142 -41.66 14.18 4.04
N ASP A 143 -40.33 14.14 4.17
CA ASP A 143 -39.40 14.46 3.08
C ASP A 143 -39.48 13.39 1.97
N THR A 144 -40.32 13.67 0.98
CA THR A 144 -40.64 12.75 -0.10
C THR A 144 -39.96 13.22 -1.38
N VAL A 145 -39.03 12.42 -1.88
CA VAL A 145 -38.34 12.71 -3.15
C VAL A 145 -39.17 12.12 -4.29
N LYS A 146 -39.45 12.95 -5.29
CA LYS A 146 -40.20 12.57 -6.50
C LYS A 146 -39.27 12.66 -7.70
N GLU A 147 -38.96 11.52 -8.31
CA GLU A 147 -38.20 11.48 -9.57
C GLU A 147 -39.11 11.09 -10.72
N LEU A 148 -38.99 11.78 -11.86
CA LEU A 148 -39.78 11.49 -13.06
C LEU A 148 -39.21 10.25 -13.74
N LYS A 149 -39.89 9.11 -13.61
CA LYS A 149 -39.43 7.82 -14.15
C LYS A 149 -39.76 7.66 -15.62
N LYS A 150 -40.92 8.18 -16.04
CA LYS A 150 -41.40 8.02 -17.42
C LYS A 150 -42.27 9.20 -17.84
N LEU A 151 -41.94 9.77 -19.01
CA LEU A 151 -42.75 10.75 -19.70
C LEU A 151 -43.18 10.12 -21.03
N LYS A 152 -44.47 9.81 -21.16
CA LYS A 152 -45.03 9.49 -22.48
C LYS A 152 -45.56 10.78 -23.10
N VAL A 153 -45.01 11.13 -24.26
CA VAL A 153 -45.49 12.22 -25.11
C VAL A 153 -46.18 11.63 -26.32
N GLU A 154 -47.41 12.07 -26.59
CA GLU A 154 -48.09 11.79 -27.85
C GLU A 154 -47.95 13.00 -28.77
N THR A 155 -47.56 12.76 -30.02
CA THR A 155 -47.50 13.81 -31.03
C THR A 155 -48.88 13.95 -31.66
N VAL A 156 -49.51 15.10 -31.47
CA VAL A 156 -50.80 15.45 -32.06
C VAL A 156 -50.57 16.50 -33.14
N GLN A 157 -51.09 16.30 -34.35
CA GLN A 157 -51.01 17.32 -35.40
C GLN A 157 -51.96 18.48 -35.08
N GLY A 158 -51.38 19.65 -34.83
CA GLY A 158 -52.11 20.91 -34.71
C GLY A 158 -52.11 21.70 -36.03
N PRO A 159 -52.88 22.79 -36.10
CA PRO A 159 -53.00 23.62 -37.30
C PRO A 159 -51.66 24.20 -37.82
N ASP A 160 -50.66 24.35 -36.95
CA ASP A 160 -49.33 24.92 -37.26
C ASP A 160 -48.17 23.91 -37.15
N GLY A 161 -48.43 22.60 -37.12
CA GLY A 161 -47.42 21.54 -37.08
C GLY A 161 -47.58 20.54 -35.94
N GLU A 162 -46.64 19.60 -35.82
CA GLU A 162 -46.63 18.57 -34.76
C GLU A 162 -46.48 19.18 -33.36
N ILE A 163 -47.49 18.99 -32.51
CA ILE A 163 -47.48 19.43 -31.11
C ILE A 163 -47.32 18.19 -30.23
N GLN A 164 -46.23 18.13 -29.46
CA GLN A 164 -46.02 17.07 -28.46
C GLN A 164 -46.84 17.37 -27.21
N VAL A 165 -47.83 16.53 -26.91
CA VAL A 165 -48.70 16.64 -25.73
C VAL A 165 -48.30 15.54 -24.74
N PRO A 166 -47.94 15.87 -23.48
CA PRO A 166 -47.63 14.85 -22.48
C PRO A 166 -48.91 14.13 -22.02
N THR A 167 -49.02 12.83 -22.31
CA THR A 167 -50.22 12.01 -22.04
C THR A 167 -50.16 11.32 -20.67
N GLU A 168 -48.99 10.89 -20.20
CA GLU A 168 -48.81 10.27 -18.88
C GLU A 168 -47.48 10.67 -18.23
N LYS A 169 -47.52 10.99 -16.93
CA LYS A 169 -46.34 11.22 -16.07
C LYS A 169 -46.31 10.17 -14.95
N GLU A 170 -45.35 9.26 -14.99
CA GLU A 170 -45.09 8.33 -13.89
C GLU A 170 -43.95 8.88 -13.01
N TYR A 171 -44.23 9.05 -11.72
CA TYR A 171 -43.23 9.45 -10.72
C TYR A 171 -42.83 8.24 -9.88
N GLU A 172 -41.53 8.06 -9.67
CA GLU A 172 -41.00 7.21 -8.62
C GLU A 172 -40.95 8.03 -7.34
N ILE A 173 -41.71 7.57 -6.35
CA ILE A 173 -41.84 8.23 -5.06
C ILE A 173 -41.02 7.42 -4.08
N GLN A 174 -39.93 8.00 -3.57
CA GLN A 174 -39.17 7.42 -2.48
C GLN A 174 -39.62 8.08 -1.17
N PHE A 175 -40.23 7.27 -0.29
CA PHE A 175 -40.67 7.74 1.02
C PHE A 175 -39.48 7.89 1.97
N ALA A 176 -39.58 8.84 2.90
CA ALA A 176 -38.57 9.14 3.92
C ALA A 176 -38.15 7.88 4.71
N TRP A 177 -39.10 7.03 5.12
CA TRP A 177 -38.82 5.83 5.89
C TRP A 177 -38.04 4.76 5.10
N ASP A 178 -38.28 4.64 3.79
CA ASP A 178 -37.57 3.70 2.93
C ASP A 178 -36.14 4.19 2.67
N ARG A 179 -35.96 5.49 2.41
CA ARG A 179 -34.63 6.13 2.35
C ARG A 179 -33.85 5.96 3.66
N TYR A 180 -34.52 6.14 4.79
CA TYR A 180 -33.92 5.97 6.12
C TYR A 180 -33.51 4.52 6.39
N ALA A 181 -34.35 3.53 6.07
CA ALA A 181 -34.02 2.12 6.19
C ALA A 181 -32.82 1.73 5.29
N ASN A 182 -32.81 2.22 4.04
CA ASN A 182 -31.70 2.00 3.11
C ASN A 182 -30.41 2.65 3.62
N PHE A 183 -30.50 3.86 4.19
CA PHE A 183 -29.38 4.53 4.82
C PHE A 183 -28.82 3.74 6.00
N LEU A 184 -29.65 3.29 6.95
CA LEU A 184 -29.19 2.49 8.09
C LEU A 184 -28.53 1.18 7.65
N ASN A 185 -29.08 0.52 6.62
CA ASN A 185 -28.49 -0.69 6.05
C ASN A 185 -27.14 -0.42 5.39
N ALA A 186 -27.02 0.63 4.58
CA ALA A 186 -25.78 1.03 3.93
C ALA A 186 -24.72 1.45 4.96
N GLN A 187 -25.13 2.21 5.98
CA GLN A 187 -24.28 2.64 7.08
C GLN A 187 -23.77 1.44 7.89
N SER A 188 -24.63 0.48 8.25
CA SER A 188 -24.22 -0.72 8.99
C SER A 188 -23.17 -1.56 8.25
N ARG A 189 -23.32 -1.69 6.93
CA ARG A 189 -22.32 -2.35 6.07
C ARG A 189 -21.00 -1.57 6.05
N ALA A 190 -21.06 -0.27 5.79
CA ALA A 190 -19.88 0.62 5.80
C ALA A 190 -19.13 0.60 7.15
N MET A 191 -19.87 0.55 8.27
CA MET A 191 -19.32 0.43 9.63
C MET A 191 -18.61 -0.90 9.86
N SER A 192 -19.16 -1.99 9.33
CA SER A 192 -18.58 -3.32 9.48
C SER A 192 -17.28 -3.45 8.70
N GLU A 193 -17.24 -2.93 7.47
CA GLU A 193 -16.00 -2.82 6.68
C GLU A 193 -14.97 -1.93 7.38
N PHE A 194 -15.37 -0.76 7.89
CA PHE A 194 -14.49 0.13 8.62
C PHE A 194 -13.84 -0.54 9.84
N ARG A 195 -14.61 -1.29 10.64
CA ARG A 195 -14.09 -2.07 11.78
C ARG A 195 -13.12 -3.17 11.32
N SER A 196 -13.43 -3.84 10.21
CA SER A 196 -12.56 -4.87 9.62
C SER A 196 -11.21 -4.28 9.20
N LEU A 197 -11.22 -3.14 8.51
CA LEU A 197 -10.01 -2.44 8.08
C LEU A 197 -9.16 -1.98 9.26
N ILE A 198 -9.78 -1.43 10.31
CA ILE A 198 -9.08 -1.05 11.55
C ILE A 198 -8.39 -2.25 12.19
N LYS A 199 -9.07 -3.40 12.24
CA LYS A 199 -8.49 -4.63 12.77
C LYS A 199 -7.28 -5.07 11.96
N GLN A 200 -7.41 -5.13 10.63
CA GLN A 200 -6.32 -5.48 9.72
C GLN A 200 -5.14 -4.51 9.84
N PHE A 201 -5.41 -3.21 9.98
CA PHE A 201 -4.37 -2.22 10.21
C PHE A 201 -3.63 -2.48 11.53
N ASN A 202 -4.36 -2.70 12.63
CA ASN A 202 -3.76 -2.96 13.95
C ASN A 202 -2.97 -4.28 14.02
N GLU A 203 -3.25 -5.25 13.15
CA GLU A 203 -2.51 -6.51 13.06
C GLU A 203 -1.16 -6.34 12.34
N ILE A 204 -1.09 -5.40 11.38
CA ILE A 204 0.09 -5.21 10.52
C ILE A 204 0.94 -4.01 10.96
N ALA A 205 0.31 -3.00 11.58
CA ALA A 205 0.98 -1.79 12.05
C ALA A 205 1.77 -2.03 13.33
N TYR A 206 2.89 -1.32 13.48
CA TYR A 206 3.70 -1.32 14.70
C TYR A 206 2.88 -0.91 15.93
N GLU A 207 3.32 -1.36 17.11
CA GLU A 207 2.58 -1.19 18.37
C GLU A 207 2.45 0.30 18.76
N ASP A 208 3.49 1.09 18.54
CA ASP A 208 3.54 2.54 18.83
C ASP A 208 3.19 3.44 17.63
N ASP A 209 2.44 2.92 16.65
CA ASP A 209 2.08 3.70 15.48
C ASP A 209 1.12 4.84 15.84
N VAL A 210 1.52 6.09 15.59
CA VAL A 210 0.74 7.32 15.82
C VAL A 210 -0.63 7.27 15.15
N ARG A 211 -0.77 6.51 14.05
CA ARG A 211 -2.03 6.33 13.33
C ARG A 211 -3.08 5.58 14.15
N ARG A 212 -2.69 4.75 15.12
CA ARG A 212 -3.65 4.07 16.03
C ARG A 212 -4.47 5.07 16.85
N LEU A 213 -3.85 6.14 17.32
CA LEU A 213 -4.56 7.23 18.02
C LEU A 213 -5.56 7.93 17.10
N GLN A 214 -5.21 8.11 15.83
CA GLN A 214 -6.12 8.69 14.85
C GLN A 214 -7.31 7.75 14.53
N LEU A 215 -7.10 6.43 14.50
CA LEU A 215 -8.19 5.46 14.36
C LEU A 215 -9.19 5.54 15.52
N GLU A 216 -8.67 5.64 16.75
CA GLU A 216 -9.51 5.81 17.93
C GLU A 216 -10.34 7.10 17.84
N GLN A 217 -9.72 8.22 17.43
CA GLN A 217 -10.43 9.48 17.21
C GLN A 217 -11.52 9.35 16.12
N MET A 218 -11.22 8.70 14.99
CA MET A 218 -12.21 8.46 13.93
C MET A 218 -13.39 7.63 14.43
N GLN A 219 -13.12 6.57 15.20
CA GLN A 219 -14.16 5.75 15.83
C GLN A 219 -15.02 6.57 16.79
N LEU A 220 -14.40 7.35 17.68
CA LEU A 220 -15.12 8.21 18.64
C LEU A 220 -16.01 9.23 17.93
N ASN A 221 -15.53 9.85 16.84
CA ASN A 221 -16.32 10.78 16.06
C ASN A 221 -17.57 10.09 15.47
N ILE A 222 -17.42 8.90 14.90
CA ILE A 222 -18.55 8.12 14.38
C ILE A 222 -19.55 7.81 15.50
N TYR A 223 -19.08 7.34 16.66
CA TYR A 223 -19.96 7.02 17.79
C TYR A 223 -20.70 8.25 18.31
N LYS A 224 -20.01 9.39 18.39
CA LYS A 224 -20.61 10.66 18.77
C LYS A 224 -21.71 11.06 17.78
N THR A 225 -21.42 11.03 16.48
CA THR A 225 -22.41 11.36 15.45
C THR A 225 -23.60 10.41 15.48
N LYS A 226 -23.36 9.11 15.71
CA LYS A 226 -24.47 8.16 15.88
C LYS A 226 -25.34 8.51 17.10
N ALA A 227 -24.72 8.81 18.23
CA ALA A 227 -25.44 9.21 19.44
C ALA A 227 -26.20 10.54 19.28
N GLU A 228 -25.66 11.48 18.50
CA GLU A 228 -26.36 12.73 18.15
C GLU A 228 -27.58 12.46 17.27
N ILE A 229 -27.45 11.58 16.26
CA ILE A 229 -28.59 11.15 15.43
C ILE A 229 -29.67 10.48 16.29
N ASP A 230 -29.27 9.54 17.17
CA ASP A 230 -30.20 8.81 18.02
C ASP A 230 -30.97 9.77 18.95
N ARG A 231 -30.34 10.81 19.51
CA ARG A 231 -31.02 11.84 20.31
C ARG A 231 -32.00 12.68 19.48
N LEU A 232 -31.60 13.11 18.28
CA LEU A 232 -32.48 13.90 17.39
C LEU A 232 -33.71 13.10 16.95
N THR A 233 -33.64 11.76 16.94
CA THR A 233 -34.80 10.91 16.66
C THR A 233 -35.69 10.66 17.89
N ASP A 234 -35.15 10.78 19.11
CA ASP A 234 -35.86 10.50 20.37
C ASP A 234 -36.64 11.73 20.89
N ASP A 235 -36.20 12.96 20.54
CA ASP A 235 -36.91 14.21 20.85
C ASP A 235 -38.26 14.36 20.09
N GLY A 236 -38.69 13.34 19.35
CA GLY A 236 -40.01 13.24 18.71
C GLY A 236 -41.06 12.45 19.50
N ASP A 237 -40.71 11.86 20.65
CA ASP A 237 -41.59 10.99 21.45
C ASP A 237 -42.08 11.64 22.78
N ASP A 238 -42.08 12.98 22.86
CA ASP A 238 -42.79 13.72 23.92
C ASP A 238 -44.33 13.76 23.73
N ASP A 239 -44.88 12.93 22.81
CA ASP A 239 -46.30 12.61 22.71
C ASP A 239 -46.64 11.37 23.57
N ALA A 240 -46.09 11.29 24.78
CA ALA A 240 -46.64 10.37 25.78
C ALA A 240 -48.12 10.75 26.03
N PRO A 241 -49.09 9.84 25.84
CA PRO A 241 -50.50 10.16 26.09
C PRO A 241 -50.63 10.52 27.57
N PHE A 242 -50.87 11.80 27.85
CA PHE A 242 -51.10 12.25 29.22
C PHE A 242 -52.41 11.61 29.71
N GLU A 243 -52.33 10.86 30.81
CA GLU A 243 -53.50 10.26 31.45
C GLU A 243 -54.20 11.35 32.28
N ILE A 244 -55.28 11.94 31.75
CA ILE A 244 -56.12 12.85 32.53
C ILE A 244 -57.01 12.02 33.46
N VAL A 245 -56.66 11.97 34.74
CA VAL A 245 -57.56 11.48 35.79
C VAL A 245 -58.48 12.61 36.25
N ILE A 246 -59.74 12.58 35.82
CA ILE A 246 -60.78 13.53 36.27
C ILE A 246 -61.38 12.99 37.57
N THR A 247 -61.02 13.57 38.72
CA THR A 247 -61.71 13.33 39.99
C THR A 247 -62.82 14.36 40.21
N ARG A 248 -64.02 13.92 40.62
CA ARG A 248 -65.07 14.85 41.08
C ARG A 248 -64.67 15.43 42.43
N LYS A 249 -64.83 16.75 42.57
CA LYS A 249 -64.61 17.48 43.83
C LYS A 249 -65.69 17.05 44.84
N GLY A 250 -65.39 16.04 45.66
CA GLY A 250 -66.33 15.57 46.69
C GLY A 250 -65.94 14.33 47.47
N ASP A 251 -65.20 13.37 46.90
CA ASP A 251 -64.96 12.09 47.57
C ASP A 251 -63.66 12.09 48.38
N GLY A 252 -63.63 12.97 49.39
CA GLY A 252 -62.69 12.90 50.50
C GLY A 252 -63.46 12.72 51.81
N LEU A 253 -63.66 11.46 52.21
CA LEU A 253 -63.77 11.00 53.59
C LEU A 253 -63.13 9.60 53.71
#